data_AF-A0A7E4VGK1-F1
#
_entry.id   AF-A0A7E4VGK1-F1
#
_cell.length_a   1.000
_cell.length_b   1.000
_cell.length_c   1.000
_cell.angle_alpha   90.00
_cell.angle_beta   90.00
_cell.angle_gamma   90.00
#
_symmetry.space_group_name_H-M   'P 1'
#
loop_
_entity.id
_entity.type
_entity.pdbx_description
1 polymer ?
#
loop_
_entity_poly.entity_id
_entity_poly.type
_entity_poly.pdbx_seq_one_letter_code
_entity_poly.pdbx_strand_id
1 'polypeptide(L)'
;MFVSRLFDIGGQRVDRRKWATMYDGLNAILYCIAISEYDQKYEDEDQKSKLADSLDLLEQTCKCDKFAETPIFVFLNEVDVLKEKLDKIPLKNYIPEYSGKTEKDAMDFLMNKVKERTTAHASNLTFFEYMCAIDTDATAKSLDNVFKKLISIAK
;
A
#
# COMPACT_ATOMS: atom_id res chain seq x y z
N MET A 1 -4.33 -22.39 -19.44
CA MET A 1 -4.54 -20.93 -19.62
C MET A 1 -5.00 -20.40 -18.28
N PHE A 2 -4.19 -19.60 -17.59
CA PHE A 2 -4.63 -18.90 -16.37
C PHE A 2 -5.41 -17.66 -16.82
N VAL A 3 -6.65 -17.53 -16.33
CA VAL A 3 -7.47 -16.34 -16.57
C VAL A 3 -7.45 -15.52 -15.29
N SER A 4 -6.75 -14.39 -15.32
CA SER A 4 -6.72 -13.44 -14.20
C SER A 4 -7.89 -12.47 -14.32
N ARG A 5 -8.57 -12.18 -13.22
CA ARG A 5 -9.56 -11.11 -13.12
C ARG A 5 -9.08 -10.12 -12.08
N LEU A 6 -8.87 -8.88 -12.50
CA LEU A 6 -8.52 -7.78 -11.61
C LEU A 6 -9.77 -6.96 -11.35
N PHE A 7 -10.05 -6.71 -10.07
CA PHE A 7 -11.15 -5.85 -9.64
C PHE A 7 -10.54 -4.61 -9.00
N ASP A 8 -10.75 -3.45 -9.62
CA ASP A 8 -10.39 -2.18 -9.01
C ASP A 8 -11.49 -1.78 -8.01
N ILE A 9 -11.07 -1.55 -6.77
CA ILE A 9 -11.96 -1.22 -5.68
C ILE A 9 -11.56 0.18 -5.20
N GLY A 10 -12.45 1.14 -5.41
CA GLY A 10 -12.24 2.51 -4.96
C GLY A 10 -11.85 2.57 -3.49
N GLY A 11 -10.72 3.21 -3.20
CA GLY A 11 -10.21 3.41 -1.84
C GLY A 11 -10.97 4.48 -1.03
N GLN A 12 -11.91 5.19 -1.67
CA GLN A 12 -12.73 6.20 -1.03
C GLN A 12 -13.60 5.59 0.07
N ARG A 13 -13.73 6.29 1.20
CA ARG A 13 -14.47 5.81 2.38
C ARG A 13 -15.90 5.37 2.07
N VAL A 14 -16.57 6.05 1.14
CA VAL A 14 -17.94 5.73 0.71
C VAL A 14 -18.03 4.37 0.02
N ASP A 15 -16.99 3.98 -0.71
CA ASP A 15 -16.89 2.72 -1.45
C ASP A 15 -16.39 1.55 -0.60
N ARG A 16 -15.75 1.82 0.56
CA ARG A 16 -15.31 0.78 1.50
C ARG A 16 -16.46 -0.11 1.99
N ARG A 17 -17.70 0.41 2.04
CA ARG A 17 -18.91 -0.38 2.35
C ARG A 17 -19.17 -1.51 1.34
N LYS A 18 -18.68 -1.38 0.10
CA LYS A 18 -18.81 -2.39 -0.96
C LYS A 18 -17.75 -3.49 -0.86
N TRP A 19 -16.71 -3.33 -0.04
CA TRP A 19 -15.68 -4.37 0.12
C TRP A 19 -16.30 -5.65 0.71
N ALA A 20 -17.39 -5.50 1.48
CA ALA A 20 -18.18 -6.58 2.03
C ALA A 20 -18.68 -7.61 1.03
N THR A 21 -19.01 -7.19 -0.18
CA THR A 21 -19.53 -8.07 -1.22
C THR A 21 -18.44 -8.80 -2.01
N MET A 22 -17.17 -8.45 -1.78
CA MET A 22 -16.02 -8.95 -2.54
C MET A 22 -15.19 -9.99 -1.79
N TYR A 23 -15.57 -10.33 -0.55
CA TYR A 23 -14.73 -11.13 0.34
C TYR A 23 -14.56 -12.61 -0.08
N ASP A 24 -15.47 -13.17 -0.87
CA ASP A 24 -15.42 -14.60 -1.18
C ASP A 24 -14.65 -14.86 -2.49
N GLY A 25 -13.57 -15.65 -2.40
CA GLY A 25 -12.84 -16.15 -3.56
C GLY A 25 -11.69 -15.28 -4.07
N LEU A 26 -11.21 -14.29 -3.30
CA LEU A 26 -10.01 -13.52 -3.65
C LEU A 26 -8.75 -14.39 -3.53
N ASN A 27 -7.97 -14.45 -4.61
CA ASN A 27 -6.67 -15.14 -4.59
C ASN A 27 -5.53 -14.29 -4.04
N ALA A 28 -5.67 -12.96 -4.08
CA ALA A 28 -4.70 -12.00 -3.55
C ALA A 28 -5.32 -10.61 -3.43
N ILE A 29 -4.70 -9.79 -2.60
CA ILE A 29 -4.96 -8.36 -2.48
C ILE A 29 -3.75 -7.60 -3.00
N LEU A 30 -3.98 -6.66 -3.91
CA LEU A 30 -2.99 -5.67 -4.33
C LEU A 30 -3.35 -4.35 -3.64
N TYR A 31 -2.56 -3.96 -2.65
CA TYR A 31 -2.83 -2.78 -1.83
C TYR A 31 -1.85 -1.66 -2.19
N CYS A 32 -2.34 -0.62 -2.86
CA CYS A 32 -1.52 0.52 -3.27
C CYS A 32 -1.62 1.67 -2.27
N ILE A 33 -0.47 2.21 -1.84
CA ILE A 33 -0.37 3.34 -0.91
C ILE A 33 0.38 4.46 -1.60
N ALA A 34 -0.23 5.64 -1.73
CA ALA A 34 0.46 6.84 -2.16
C ALA A 34 1.31 7.39 -0.99
N ILE A 35 2.60 7.07 -0.97
CA ILE A 35 3.49 7.47 0.15
C ILE A 35 3.85 8.95 0.11
N SER A 36 3.59 9.62 -1.01
CA SER A 36 3.73 11.06 -1.24
C SER A 36 2.67 11.89 -0.48
N GLU A 37 1.54 11.31 -0.07
CA GLU A 37 0.40 12.03 0.52
C GLU A 37 0.53 12.26 2.04
N TYR A 38 1.75 12.29 2.57
CA TYR A 38 2.04 12.46 4.00
C TYR A 38 1.61 13.82 4.56
N ASP A 39 1.58 14.85 3.71
CA ASP A 39 1.20 16.24 3.97
C ASP A 39 -0.24 16.58 3.53
N GLN A 40 -0.89 15.69 2.78
CA GLN A 40 -2.22 15.93 2.23
C GLN A 40 -3.30 15.44 3.18
N LYS A 41 -4.42 16.18 3.24
CA LYS A 41 -5.62 15.84 4.00
C LYS A 41 -6.84 15.78 3.08
N TYR A 42 -7.92 15.16 3.54
CA TYR A 42 -9.21 15.23 2.83
C TYR A 42 -9.88 16.58 3.10
N GLU A 43 -10.68 17.08 2.16
CA GLU A 43 -11.33 18.40 2.26
C GLU A 43 -12.21 18.54 3.53
N ASP A 44 -12.82 17.44 3.97
CA ASP A 44 -13.71 17.40 5.13
C ASP A 44 -13.02 16.96 6.44
N GLU A 45 -11.69 16.76 6.46
CA GLU A 45 -10.99 16.23 7.63
C GLU A 45 -9.60 16.82 7.87
N ASP A 46 -9.47 17.62 8.93
CA ASP A 46 -8.22 18.29 9.27
C ASP A 46 -7.28 17.50 10.21
N GLN A 47 -7.71 16.35 10.73
CA GLN A 47 -6.95 15.67 11.80
C GLN A 47 -5.89 14.69 11.28
N LYS A 48 -6.10 14.11 10.10
CA LYS A 48 -5.29 12.99 9.63
C LYS A 48 -4.84 13.18 8.18
N SER A 49 -3.58 12.85 7.89
CA SER A 49 -3.12 12.81 6.50
C SER A 49 -3.71 11.60 5.77
N LYS A 50 -3.83 11.70 4.45
CA LYS A 50 -4.30 10.61 3.60
C LYS A 50 -3.39 9.38 3.67
N LEU A 51 -2.07 9.58 3.80
CA LEU A 51 -1.12 8.50 4.08
C LEU A 51 -1.50 7.76 5.38
N ALA A 52 -1.74 8.51 6.46
CA ALA A 52 -2.08 7.89 7.72
C ALA A 52 -3.44 7.17 7.65
N ASP A 53 -4.45 7.71 6.96
CA ASP A 53 -5.71 7.00 6.67
C ASP A 53 -5.48 5.68 5.91
N SER A 54 -4.61 5.70 4.91
CA SER A 54 -4.22 4.51 4.12
C SER A 54 -3.50 3.46 4.96
N LEU A 55 -2.67 3.88 5.93
CA LEU A 55 -1.99 2.98 6.88
C LEU A 55 -2.97 2.30 7.84
N ASP A 56 -3.98 3.01 8.36
CA ASP A 56 -5.01 2.39 9.20
C ASP A 56 -5.87 1.40 8.42
N LEU A 57 -6.21 1.73 7.17
CA LEU A 57 -6.97 0.83 6.32
C LEU A 57 -6.17 -0.44 5.98
N LEU A 58 -4.86 -0.32 5.79
CA LEU A 58 -3.98 -1.48 5.62
C LEU A 58 -4.02 -2.37 6.88
N GLU A 59 -3.89 -1.75 8.06
CA GLU A 59 -3.94 -2.47 9.33
C GLU A 59 -5.29 -3.19 9.53
N GLN A 60 -6.40 -2.54 9.18
CA GLN A 60 -7.74 -3.16 9.21
C GLN A 60 -7.86 -4.31 8.21
N THR A 61 -7.28 -4.16 7.02
CA THR A 61 -7.25 -5.22 6.00
C THR A 61 -6.47 -6.42 6.51
N CYS A 62 -5.28 -6.21 7.08
CA CYS A 62 -4.43 -7.25 7.67
C CYS A 62 -5.05 -7.94 8.89
N LYS A 63 -5.95 -7.27 9.63
CA LYS A 63 -6.68 -7.84 10.78
C LYS A 63 -7.97 -8.56 10.38
N CYS A 64 -8.37 -8.53 9.12
CA CYS A 64 -9.62 -9.13 8.70
C CYS A 64 -9.45 -10.66 8.59
N ASP A 65 -10.16 -11.42 9.43
CA ASP A 65 -10.12 -12.89 9.43
C ASP A 65 -10.40 -13.51 8.06
N LYS A 66 -11.22 -12.84 7.24
CA LYS A 66 -11.53 -13.29 5.87
C LYS A 66 -10.31 -13.29 4.94
N PHE A 67 -9.29 -12.52 5.27
CA PHE A 67 -8.05 -12.39 4.52
C PHE A 67 -6.87 -13.12 5.15
N ALA A 68 -7.08 -13.87 6.24
CA ALA A 68 -6.00 -14.52 7.00
C ALA A 68 -5.08 -15.41 6.14
N GLU A 69 -5.64 -16.07 5.12
CA GLU A 69 -4.88 -16.91 4.17
C GLU A 69 -4.66 -16.24 2.80
N THR A 70 -5.13 -15.00 2.63
CA THR A 70 -5.01 -14.27 1.37
C THR A 70 -3.65 -13.55 1.30
N PRO A 71 -2.82 -13.80 0.27
CA PRO A 71 -1.61 -13.02 0.03
C PRO A 71 -1.92 -11.54 -0.17
N ILE A 72 -1.17 -10.67 0.51
CA ILE A 72 -1.27 -9.21 0.38
C ILE A 72 0.04 -8.67 -0.20
N PHE A 73 -0.05 -8.05 -1.37
CA PHE A 73 1.05 -7.34 -2.02
C PHE A 73 0.84 -5.84 -1.79
N VAL A 74 1.71 -5.24 -1.00
CA VAL A 74 1.65 -3.81 -0.65
C VAL A 74 2.61 -3.04 -1.56
N PHE A 75 2.05 -2.16 -2.39
CA PHE A 75 2.78 -1.26 -3.26
C PHE A 75 2.88 0.12 -2.62
N LEU A 76 4.11 0.54 -2.36
CA LEU A 76 4.42 1.91 -1.94
C LEU A 76 4.59 2.75 -3.21
N ASN A 77 3.50 3.38 -3.66
CA ASN A 77 3.38 4.11 -4.91
C ASN A 77 3.69 5.62 -4.75
N GLU A 78 3.85 6.32 -5.88
CA GLU A 78 4.19 7.76 -5.94
C GLU A 78 5.56 8.09 -5.37
N VAL A 79 6.50 7.16 -5.56
CA VAL A 79 7.90 7.32 -5.14
C VAL A 79 8.55 8.50 -5.85
N ASP A 80 8.27 8.69 -7.13
CA ASP A 80 8.69 9.85 -7.92
C ASP A 80 8.23 11.18 -7.27
N VAL A 81 6.95 11.28 -6.94
CA VAL A 81 6.37 12.47 -6.31
C VAL A 81 6.96 12.70 -4.91
N LEU A 82 7.17 11.63 -4.13
CA LEU A 82 7.81 11.74 -2.82
C LEU A 82 9.20 12.37 -2.95
N LYS A 83 10.03 11.88 -3.87
CA LYS A 83 11.41 12.39 -4.08
C LYS A 83 11.43 13.88 -4.39
N GLU A 84 10.55 14.33 -5.28
CA GLU A 84 10.45 15.75 -5.65
C GLU A 84 9.97 16.63 -4.49
N LYS A 85 9.19 16.07 -3.57
CA LYS A 85 8.61 16.79 -2.43
C LYS A 85 9.52 16.89 -1.23
N LEU A 86 10.41 15.92 -0.97
CA LEU A 86 11.20 15.87 0.27
C LEU A 86 12.01 17.16 0.52
N ASP A 87 12.50 17.80 -0.53
CA ASP A 87 13.25 19.07 -0.42
C ASP A 87 12.36 20.29 -0.13
N LYS A 88 11.13 20.29 -0.67
CA LYS A 88 10.20 21.43 -0.59
C LYS A 88 9.27 21.35 0.62
N ILE A 89 8.89 20.13 0.98
CA ILE A 89 7.91 19.79 2.01
C ILE A 89 8.51 18.68 2.87
N PRO A 90 9.43 19.01 3.80
CA PRO A 90 10.17 18.00 4.56
C PRO A 90 9.27 17.08 5.37
N LEU A 91 9.49 15.76 5.29
CA LEU A 91 8.69 14.73 5.96
C LEU A 91 8.57 14.96 7.48
N LYS A 92 9.66 15.42 8.12
CA LYS A 92 9.73 15.72 9.56
C LYS A 92 8.69 16.75 10.04
N ASN A 93 8.18 17.59 9.14
CA ASN A 93 7.18 18.62 9.50
C ASN A 93 5.79 18.00 9.69
N TYR A 94 5.56 16.81 9.12
CA TYR A 94 4.26 16.12 9.14
C TYR A 94 4.31 14.82 9.93
N ILE A 95 5.49 14.21 10.04
CA ILE A 95 5.74 12.99 10.81
C ILE A 95 6.86 13.28 11.81
N PRO A 96 6.53 13.73 13.05
CA PRO A 96 7.51 14.19 14.03
C PRO A 96 8.52 13.12 14.45
N GLU A 97 8.16 11.84 14.38
CA GLU A 97 9.07 10.74 14.70
C GLU A 97 10.13 10.48 13.61
N TYR A 98 10.04 11.12 12.44
CA TYR A 98 11.03 10.98 11.38
C TYR A 98 12.25 11.87 11.63
N SER A 99 13.43 11.25 11.75
CA SER A 99 14.71 11.95 11.99
C SER A 99 15.74 11.77 10.86
N GLY A 100 15.35 11.17 9.74
CA GLY A 100 16.24 10.94 8.59
C GLY A 100 16.61 12.22 7.85
N LYS A 101 17.67 12.15 7.03
CA LYS A 101 18.21 13.30 6.29
C LYS A 101 18.28 13.10 4.80
N THR A 102 18.29 11.85 4.35
CA THR A 102 18.40 11.49 2.94
C THR A 102 17.08 10.98 2.39
N GLU A 103 16.93 11.00 1.07
CA GLU A 103 15.82 10.34 0.37
C GLU A 103 15.69 8.87 0.81
N LYS A 104 16.82 8.18 0.91
CA LYS A 104 16.86 6.79 1.35
C LYS A 104 16.30 6.63 2.77
N ASP A 105 16.65 7.51 3.70
CA ASP A 105 16.13 7.44 5.06
C ASP A 105 14.61 7.62 5.09
N ALA A 106 14.07 8.53 4.27
CA ALA A 106 12.63 8.76 4.17
C ALA A 106 11.90 7.52 3.61
N MET A 107 12.44 6.94 2.55
CA MET A 107 11.92 5.72 1.94
C MET A 107 11.93 4.56 2.95
N ASP A 108 13.08 4.29 3.57
CA ASP A 108 13.24 3.20 4.56
C ASP A 108 12.33 3.41 5.77
N PHE A 109 12.17 4.65 6.23
CA PHE A 109 11.25 4.99 7.31
C PHE A 109 9.79 4.70 6.94
N LEU A 110 9.33 5.13 5.75
CA LEU A 110 7.95 4.89 5.29
C LEU A 110 7.68 3.41 5.06
N MET A 111 8.64 2.66 4.53
CA MET A 111 8.56 1.20 4.42
C MET A 111 8.41 0.53 5.79
N ASN A 112 9.15 0.98 6.80
CA ASN A 112 9.02 0.44 8.16
C ASN A 112 7.65 0.75 8.75
N LYS A 113 7.14 1.98 8.58
CA LYS A 113 5.77 2.36 8.99
C LYS A 113 4.71 1.49 8.33
N VAL A 114 4.87 1.16 7.05
CA VAL A 114 3.96 0.23 6.35
C VAL A 114 4.04 -1.17 6.95
N LYS A 115 5.25 -1.71 7.18
CA LYS A 115 5.44 -3.05 7.77
C LYS A 115 4.89 -3.18 9.19
N GLU A 116 4.98 -2.12 10.00
CA GLU A 116 4.40 -2.08 11.34
C GLU A 116 2.88 -2.33 11.31
N ARG A 117 2.19 -1.82 10.26
CA ARG A 117 0.74 -1.97 10.07
C ARG A 117 0.32 -3.35 9.56
N THR A 118 1.26 -4.17 9.09
CA THR A 118 0.96 -5.51 8.57
C THR A 118 1.28 -6.63 9.57
N THR A 119 1.71 -6.30 10.79
CA THR A 119 2.17 -7.28 11.80
C THR A 119 1.10 -8.27 12.25
N ALA A 120 -0.19 -7.93 12.08
CA ALA A 120 -1.31 -8.83 12.35
C ALA A 120 -1.51 -9.91 11.25
N HIS A 121 -0.88 -9.75 10.09
CA HIS A 121 -0.99 -10.69 8.97
C HIS A 121 0.23 -11.61 8.88
N ALA A 122 0.07 -12.77 8.25
CA ALA A 122 1.14 -13.74 8.09
C ALA A 122 2.28 -13.14 7.23
N SER A 123 3.49 -13.08 7.79
CA SER A 123 4.65 -12.45 7.13
C SER A 123 5.08 -13.16 5.84
N ASN A 124 4.84 -14.46 5.73
CA ASN A 124 5.07 -15.26 4.51
C ASN A 124 4.01 -15.01 3.42
N LEU A 125 2.90 -14.35 3.75
CA LEU A 125 1.83 -13.94 2.83
C LEU A 125 1.80 -12.43 2.60
N THR A 126 2.76 -11.68 3.15
CA THR A 126 2.81 -10.22 3.00
C THR A 126 4.06 -9.82 2.22
N PHE A 127 3.87 -9.08 1.13
CA PHE A 127 4.94 -8.68 0.22
C PHE A 127 4.95 -7.18 0.01
N PHE A 128 6.13 -6.59 -0.21
CA PHE A 128 6.30 -5.15 -0.31
C PHE A 128 7.14 -4.79 -1.52
N GLU A 129 6.73 -3.77 -2.26
CA GLU A 129 7.47 -3.26 -3.40
C GLU A 129 7.25 -1.74 -3.53
N TYR A 130 8.30 -1.01 -3.88
CA TYR A 130 8.17 0.39 -4.30
C TYR A 130 7.69 0.46 -5.73
N MET A 131 6.75 1.35 -6.01
CA MET A 131 6.12 1.46 -7.32
C MET A 131 6.06 2.92 -7.79
N CYS A 132 6.10 3.08 -9.10
CA CYS A 132 5.73 4.30 -9.79
C CYS A 132 4.71 3.90 -10.85
N ALA A 133 3.43 4.08 -10.57
CA ALA A 133 2.36 3.57 -11.44
C ALA A 133 2.35 4.21 -12.84
N ILE A 134 2.94 5.40 -13.00
CA ILE A 134 3.10 6.06 -14.31
C ILE A 134 4.24 5.44 -15.15
N ASP A 135 5.15 4.68 -14.51
CA ASP A 135 6.12 3.85 -15.21
C ASP A 135 5.44 2.51 -15.56
N THR A 136 4.92 2.44 -16.78
CA THR A 136 4.17 1.28 -17.26
C THR A 136 5.04 0.03 -17.37
N ASP A 137 6.33 0.17 -17.68
CA ASP A 137 7.25 -0.95 -17.82
C ASP A 137 7.63 -1.54 -16.47
N ALA A 138 7.90 -0.69 -15.48
CA ALA A 138 8.11 -1.12 -14.10
C ALA A 138 6.85 -1.78 -13.53
N THR A 139 5.69 -1.15 -13.71
CA THR A 139 4.40 -1.68 -13.23
C THR A 139 4.08 -3.04 -13.84
N ALA A 140 4.32 -3.23 -15.15
CA ALA A 140 4.13 -4.52 -15.81
C ALA A 140 5.04 -5.61 -15.21
N LYS A 141 6.30 -5.28 -14.90
CA LYS A 141 7.24 -6.21 -14.24
C LYS A 141 6.79 -6.57 -12.82
N SER A 142 6.35 -5.58 -12.03
CA SER A 142 5.83 -5.82 -10.68
C SER A 142 4.61 -6.75 -10.72
N LEU A 143 3.67 -6.52 -11.63
CA LEU A 143 2.50 -7.40 -11.80
C LEU A 143 2.90 -8.83 -12.23
N ASP A 144 3.84 -8.98 -13.16
CA ASP A 144 4.36 -10.30 -13.55
C ASP A 144 5.00 -11.04 -12.36
N ASN A 145 5.75 -10.33 -11.50
CA ASN A 145 6.30 -10.88 -10.27
C ASN A 145 5.20 -11.34 -9.30
N VAL A 146 4.13 -10.54 -9.15
CA VAL A 146 2.95 -10.93 -8.36
C VAL A 146 2.34 -12.22 -8.88
N PHE A 147 2.06 -12.31 -10.19
CA PHE A 147 1.44 -13.50 -10.78
C PHE A 147 2.31 -14.74 -10.62
N LYS A 148 3.62 -14.63 -10.86
CA LYS A 148 4.57 -15.72 -10.62
C LYS A 148 4.54 -16.20 -9.16
N LYS A 149 4.47 -15.26 -8.22
CA LYS A 149 4.42 -15.59 -6.79
C LYS A 149 3.10 -16.24 -6.40
N LEU A 150 1.98 -15.77 -6.92
CA LEU A 150 0.67 -16.37 -6.70
C LEU A 150 0.62 -17.82 -7.21
N ILE A 151 1.14 -18.08 -8.41
CA ILE A 151 1.24 -19.43 -8.96
C ILE A 151 2.14 -20.32 -8.10
N SER A 152 3.18 -19.77 -7.47
CA SER A 152 4.05 -20.51 -6.55
C SER A 152 3.41 -20.83 -5.20
N ILE A 153 2.47 -20.00 -4.73
CA ILE A 153 1.76 -20.21 -3.45
C ILE A 153 0.59 -21.18 -3.63
N ALA A 154 -0.03 -21.21 -4.81
CA ALA A 154 -1.16 -22.07 -5.12
C ALA A 154 -0.79 -23.55 -5.42
N LYS A 155 0.50 -23.91 -5.36
CA LYS A 155 1.01 -25.27 -5.55
C LYS A 155 1.37 -25.88 -4.21
#